data_AF-A0A2A2Y257-F1
#
_entry.id   AF-A0A2A2Y257-F1
#
_cell.length_a   1.000
_cell.length_b   1.000
_cell.length_c   1.000
_cell.angle_alpha   90.00
_cell.angle_beta   90.00
_cell.angle_gamma   90.00
#
_symmetry.space_group_name_H-M   'P 1'
#
loop_
_entity.id
_entity.type
_entity.pdbx_description
1 polymer ?
#
loop_
_entity_poly.entity_id
_entity_poly.type
_entity_poly.pdbx_seq_one_letter_code
_entity_poly.pdbx_strand_id
1 'polypeptide(L)'
;MWSHLSRQTGGIGTRGPGETQLEVDRRRVQDRIARLERELTEVRKHRGIQREGRLRHNWPFISLVGYTNAGKSSLLNRLTGATVEARDRLFETLDPTTRQLTLPNHQKVLLTDTVGLIRKLPHTLIESFKATLEEVQLANLLLHVVDLSHPRHAEQIEAVDAVLGELGAEGKQTIMVFNKCDLVTDPEIVQANLARHPGSVAVSARTGDGMAQLIEELEIRLAAWRMQGRFVIPLTEQALLAEIHRVGHVLDLKYGEASAMITAHIPPELIGRLSKYDAGSPQK
;
A
#
# COMPACT_ATOMS: atom_id res chain seq x y z
N MET A 1 24.97 20.10 30.53
CA MET A 1 26.30 20.50 30.00
C MET A 1 26.27 21.95 29.49
N TRP A 2 25.85 22.94 30.31
CA TRP A 2 25.57 24.33 29.87
C TRP A 2 26.09 25.37 30.90
N SER A 3 27.22 25.09 31.56
CA SER A 3 27.83 26.00 32.55
C SER A 3 28.95 26.89 31.98
N HIS A 4 29.34 26.71 30.72
CA HIS A 4 30.53 27.36 30.15
C HIS A 4 30.28 28.70 29.44
N LEU A 5 29.06 29.01 29.01
CA LEU A 5 28.75 30.23 28.23
C LEU A 5 28.40 31.45 29.09
N SER A 6 28.10 31.29 30.39
CA SER A 6 27.74 32.42 31.26
C SER A 6 28.95 33.14 31.88
N ARG A 7 30.16 32.56 31.78
CA ARG A 7 31.36 33.09 32.46
C ARG A 7 32.24 34.00 31.61
N GLN A 8 31.91 34.24 30.34
CA GLN A 8 32.78 35.01 29.43
C GLN A 8 32.36 36.46 29.14
N THR A 9 31.25 36.94 29.71
CA THR A 9 30.85 38.35 29.59
C THR A 9 31.07 39.09 30.91
N GLY A 10 32.32 39.50 31.13
CA GLY A 10 32.67 40.49 32.13
C GLY A 10 32.32 41.90 31.67
N GLY A 11 31.58 42.64 32.50
CA GLY A 11 31.73 44.08 32.72
C GLY A 11 31.33 45.07 31.63
N ILE A 12 30.39 45.95 32.01
CA ILE A 12 30.19 47.34 31.53
C ILE A 12 29.31 47.53 30.28
N GLY A 13 28.02 47.71 30.56
CA GLY A 13 27.28 48.90 30.11
C GLY A 13 27.14 49.17 28.61
N THR A 14 26.19 48.51 27.97
CA THR A 14 25.34 49.14 26.95
C THR A 14 23.89 48.74 27.19
N ARG A 15 23.05 49.72 27.57
CA ARG A 15 21.58 49.63 27.55
C ARG A 15 21.14 49.42 26.10
N GLY A 16 20.94 48.16 25.72
CA GLY A 16 20.21 47.73 24.53
C GLY A 16 19.12 46.75 24.96
N PRO A 17 18.04 46.54 24.17
CA PRO A 17 16.91 45.71 24.57
C PRO A 17 17.41 44.31 24.95
N GLY A 18 17.26 44.00 26.24
CA GLY A 18 17.86 42.87 26.92
C GLY A 18 17.10 41.59 26.65
N GLU A 19 17.32 41.00 25.49
CA GLU A 19 16.98 39.60 25.26
C GLU A 19 18.23 38.78 25.57
N THR A 20 18.15 37.88 26.55
CA THR A 20 19.30 37.00 26.87
C THR A 20 19.58 36.08 25.68
N GLN A 21 20.85 35.72 25.41
CA GLN A 21 21.17 34.81 24.30
C GLN A 21 20.34 33.51 24.33
N LEU A 22 20.02 33.03 25.54
CA LEU A 22 19.15 31.87 25.76
C LEU A 22 17.70 32.09 25.31
N GLU A 23 17.19 33.31 25.49
CA GLU A 23 15.84 33.70 25.08
C GLU A 23 15.76 33.87 23.55
N VAL A 24 16.78 34.47 22.94
CA VAL A 24 16.91 34.56 21.47
C VAL A 24 16.96 33.17 20.84
N ASP A 25 17.76 32.25 21.40
CA ASP A 25 17.85 30.88 20.89
C ASP A 25 16.57 30.08 21.13
N ARG A 26 15.93 30.24 22.29
CA ARG A 26 14.62 29.61 22.55
C ARG A 26 13.56 30.10 21.55
N ARG A 27 13.54 31.39 21.26
CA ARG A 27 12.64 32.01 20.28
C ARG A 27 12.90 31.47 18.87
N ARG A 28 14.17 31.39 18.44
CA ARG A 28 14.56 30.77 17.16
C ARG A 28 14.11 29.32 17.04
N VAL A 29 14.23 28.53 18.11
CA VAL A 29 13.75 27.14 18.12
C VAL A 29 12.23 27.10 18.01
N GLN A 30 11.50 27.95 18.75
CA GLN A 30 10.04 28.02 18.67
C GLN A 30 9.54 28.48 17.30
N ASP A 31 10.17 29.47 16.69
CA ASP A 31 9.84 29.94 15.35
C ASP A 31 10.09 28.85 14.31
N ARG A 32 11.17 28.07 14.48
CA ARG A 32 11.47 26.92 13.63
C ARG A 32 10.43 25.81 13.80
N ILE A 33 10.00 25.51 15.02
CA ILE A 33 8.94 24.54 15.30
C ILE A 33 7.64 25.00 14.62
N ALA A 34 7.22 26.25 14.85
CA ALA A 34 5.99 26.79 14.28
C ALA A 34 6.01 26.78 12.74
N ARG A 35 7.18 27.04 12.13
CA ARG A 35 7.36 26.92 10.68
C ARG A 35 7.21 25.47 10.20
N LEU A 36 7.88 24.52 10.86
CA LEU A 36 7.82 23.09 10.51
C LEU A 36 6.41 22.53 10.68
N GLU A 37 5.65 22.97 11.70
CA GLU A 37 4.25 22.57 11.91
C GLU A 37 3.33 23.05 10.78
N ARG A 38 3.54 24.28 10.28
CA ARG A 38 2.81 24.79 9.10
C ARG A 38 3.17 24.00 7.84
N GLU A 39 4.46 23.74 7.61
CA GLU A 39 4.91 22.93 6.48
C GLU A 39 4.31 21.51 6.54
N LEU A 40 4.27 20.89 7.73
CA LEU A 40 3.63 19.58 7.95
C LEU A 40 2.12 19.61 7.65
N THR A 41 1.44 20.70 7.97
CA THR A 41 0.00 20.87 7.70
C THR A 41 -0.28 20.91 6.20
N GLU A 42 0.54 21.62 5.43
CA GLU A 42 0.43 21.65 3.96
C GLU A 42 0.69 20.27 3.34
N VAL A 43 1.72 19.54 3.82
CA VAL A 43 1.99 18.17 3.38
C VAL A 43 0.80 17.25 3.65
N ARG A 44 0.19 17.32 4.85
CA ARG A 44 -1.01 16.56 5.19
C ARG A 44 -2.19 16.89 4.27
N LYS A 45 -2.40 18.17 3.96
CA LYS A 45 -3.45 18.61 3.04
C LYS A 45 -3.25 18.08 1.62
N HIS A 46 -2.02 18.14 1.09
CA HIS A 46 -1.67 17.56 -0.20
C HIS A 46 -1.94 16.05 -0.25
N ARG A 47 -1.58 15.32 0.81
CA ARG A 47 -1.88 13.88 0.94
C ARG A 47 -3.38 13.60 0.98
N GLY A 48 -4.16 14.44 1.68
CA GLY A 48 -5.62 14.38 1.68
C GLY A 48 -6.23 14.51 0.28
N ILE A 49 -5.74 15.46 -0.53
CA ILE A 49 -6.20 15.66 -1.92
C ILE A 49 -5.83 14.46 -2.80
N GLN A 50 -4.61 13.93 -2.67
CA GLN A 50 -4.21 12.71 -3.39
C GLN A 50 -5.09 11.52 -2.99
N ARG A 51 -5.43 11.39 -1.71
CA ARG A 51 -6.34 10.36 -1.19
C ARG A 51 -7.75 10.48 -1.78
N GLU A 52 -8.32 11.67 -1.85
CA GLU A 52 -9.61 11.90 -2.52
C GLU A 52 -9.54 11.59 -4.03
N GLY A 53 -8.40 11.86 -4.67
CA GLY A 53 -8.13 11.42 -6.03
C GLY A 53 -8.24 9.89 -6.20
N ARG A 54 -7.71 9.12 -5.25
CA ARG A 54 -7.71 7.64 -5.29
C ARG A 54 -9.11 7.05 -5.06
N LEU A 55 -9.90 7.64 -4.15
CA LEU A 55 -11.27 7.18 -3.86
C LEU A 55 -12.25 7.39 -5.02
N ARG A 56 -11.96 8.32 -5.95
CA ARG A 56 -12.84 8.65 -7.09
C ARG A 56 -13.01 7.53 -8.12
N HIS A 57 -12.12 6.55 -8.15
CA HIS A 57 -12.16 5.46 -9.14
C HIS A 57 -12.60 4.11 -8.57
N ASN A 58 -12.86 4.03 -7.26
CA ASN A 58 -13.38 2.84 -6.56
C ASN A 58 -12.59 1.54 -6.84
N TRP A 59 -11.31 1.66 -7.24
CA TRP A 59 -10.41 0.53 -7.44
C TRP A 59 -9.95 -0.02 -6.09
N PRO A 60 -9.73 -1.35 -5.98
CA PRO A 60 -9.15 -1.94 -4.79
C PRO A 60 -7.78 -1.35 -4.52
N PHE A 61 -7.52 -1.07 -3.26
CA PHE A 61 -6.28 -0.47 -2.79
C PHE A 61 -5.47 -1.48 -1.97
N ILE A 62 -4.25 -1.75 -2.43
CA ILE A 62 -3.30 -2.70 -1.84
C ILE A 62 -2.11 -1.93 -1.27
N SER A 63 -1.72 -2.24 -0.05
CA SER A 63 -0.53 -1.66 0.59
C SER A 63 0.53 -2.73 0.84
N LEU A 64 1.76 -2.48 0.39
CA LEU A 64 2.92 -3.30 0.70
C LEU A 64 3.44 -2.92 2.07
N VAL A 65 3.42 -3.86 3.01
CA VAL A 65 3.98 -3.69 4.36
C VAL A 65 5.10 -4.68 4.59
N GLY A 66 5.99 -4.38 5.52
CA GLY A 66 7.09 -5.27 5.84
C GLY A 66 8.38 -4.55 6.20
N TYR A 67 9.34 -5.33 6.67
CA TYR A 67 10.61 -4.83 7.14
C TYR A 67 11.39 -4.11 6.03
N THR A 68 12.28 -3.20 6.39
CA THR A 68 13.23 -2.60 5.45
C THR A 68 14.07 -3.69 4.77
N ASN A 69 14.44 -3.48 3.50
CA ASN A 69 15.10 -4.48 2.64
C ASN A 69 14.35 -5.81 2.43
N ALA A 70 13.07 -5.93 2.83
CA ALA A 70 12.25 -7.09 2.47
C ALA A 70 11.97 -7.22 0.96
N GLY A 71 12.26 -6.16 0.19
CA GLY A 71 12.06 -6.13 -1.27
C GLY A 71 10.67 -5.65 -1.70
N LYS A 72 9.99 -4.83 -0.88
CA LYS A 72 8.69 -4.22 -1.22
C LYS A 72 8.75 -3.42 -2.53
N SER A 73 9.70 -2.51 -2.68
CA SER A 73 9.87 -1.68 -3.89
C SER A 73 10.20 -2.54 -5.11
N SER A 74 11.03 -3.57 -4.95
CA SER A 74 11.32 -4.55 -6.01
C SER A 74 10.07 -5.32 -6.44
N LEU A 75 9.23 -5.72 -5.48
CA LEU A 75 7.96 -6.39 -5.75
C LEU A 75 6.98 -5.46 -6.46
N LEU A 76 6.87 -4.20 -6.03
CA LEU A 76 6.07 -3.18 -6.70
C LEU A 76 6.50 -3.01 -8.16
N ASN A 77 7.80 -2.85 -8.39
CA ASN A 77 8.36 -2.70 -9.72
C ASN A 77 8.04 -3.89 -10.61
N ARG A 78 8.22 -5.11 -10.09
CA ARG A 78 7.96 -6.32 -10.86
C ARG A 78 6.48 -6.49 -11.19
N LEU A 79 5.58 -6.20 -10.24
CA LEU A 79 4.14 -6.27 -10.48
C LEU A 79 3.69 -5.21 -11.50
N THR A 80 4.23 -4.00 -11.43
CA THR A 80 3.70 -2.86 -12.19
C THR A 80 4.50 -2.51 -13.44
N GLY A 81 5.64 -3.15 -13.67
CA GLY A 81 6.61 -2.77 -14.71
C GLY A 81 7.29 -1.42 -14.46
N ALA A 82 7.18 -0.86 -13.24
CA ALA A 82 7.78 0.42 -12.89
C ALA A 82 9.28 0.31 -12.60
N THR A 83 9.98 1.45 -12.65
CA THR A 83 11.40 1.60 -12.31
C THR A 83 11.58 2.49 -11.08
N VAL A 84 10.98 2.11 -9.94
CA VAL A 84 11.30 2.74 -8.64
C VAL A 84 12.71 2.31 -8.23
N GLU A 85 13.54 3.21 -7.70
CA GLU A 85 14.85 2.82 -7.19
C GLU A 85 14.69 1.85 -6.01
N ALA A 86 15.31 0.67 -6.13
CA ALA A 86 15.33 -0.33 -5.06
C ALA A 86 16.80 -0.67 -4.79
N ARG A 87 17.40 -0.04 -3.77
CA ARG A 87 18.79 -0.28 -3.34
C ARG A 87 18.80 -0.84 -1.91
N ASP A 88 19.87 -1.57 -1.57
CA ASP A 88 20.08 -2.14 -0.24
C ASP A 88 20.50 -1.07 0.79
N ARG A 89 19.58 -0.16 1.13
CA ARG A 89 19.76 0.87 2.16
C ARG A 89 18.51 0.98 3.03
N LEU A 90 18.72 1.29 4.32
CA LEU A 90 17.61 1.52 5.25
C LEU A 90 16.82 2.76 4.81
N PHE A 91 15.49 2.67 4.90
CA PHE A 91 14.56 3.75 4.53
C PHE A 91 14.64 4.20 3.06
N GLU A 92 14.97 3.32 2.12
CA GLU A 92 14.99 3.67 0.68
C GLU A 92 13.64 4.26 0.21
N THR A 93 12.51 3.73 0.70
CA THR A 93 11.18 4.33 0.51
C THR A 93 10.79 5.14 1.74
N LEU A 94 10.80 6.48 1.64
CA LEU A 94 10.28 7.40 2.67
C LEU A 94 8.91 7.96 2.34
N ASP A 95 8.61 8.18 1.05
CA ASP A 95 7.29 8.61 0.58
C ASP A 95 6.53 7.44 -0.04
N PRO A 96 5.24 7.28 0.26
CA PRO A 96 4.44 6.21 -0.32
C PRO A 96 4.38 6.37 -1.84
N THR A 97 4.73 5.30 -2.55
CA THR A 97 4.70 5.29 -4.03
C THR A 97 3.55 4.44 -4.51
N THR A 98 2.51 5.08 -5.05
CA THR A 98 1.35 4.39 -5.65
C THR A 98 1.54 4.17 -7.15
N ARG A 99 1.19 2.97 -7.61
CA ARG A 99 1.13 2.60 -9.02
C ARG A 99 -0.16 1.85 -9.31
N GLN A 100 -0.64 1.94 -10.55
CA GLN A 100 -1.75 1.14 -11.02
C GLN A 100 -1.20 -0.22 -11.51
N LEU A 101 -1.80 -1.29 -11.03
CA LEU A 101 -1.61 -2.65 -11.52
C LEU A 101 -2.91 -3.08 -12.21
N THR A 102 -2.80 -3.76 -13.36
CA THR A 102 -3.96 -4.40 -14.00
C THR A 102 -3.76 -5.90 -13.91
N LEU A 103 -4.65 -6.58 -13.20
CA LEU A 103 -4.65 -8.04 -13.06
C LEU A 103 -5.08 -8.72 -14.38
N PRO A 104 -4.74 -10.00 -14.58
CA PRO A 104 -5.15 -10.77 -15.77
C PRO A 104 -6.66 -10.73 -16.04
N ASN A 105 -7.49 -10.72 -14.99
CA ASN A 105 -8.94 -10.55 -15.07
C ASN A 105 -9.41 -9.10 -15.41
N HIS A 106 -8.53 -8.25 -15.93
CA HIS A 106 -8.75 -6.83 -16.25
C HIS A 106 -9.13 -5.94 -15.06
N GLN A 107 -9.04 -6.44 -13.82
CA GLN A 107 -9.26 -5.62 -12.62
C GLN A 107 -8.09 -4.66 -12.43
N LYS A 108 -8.41 -3.37 -12.36
CA LYS A 108 -7.44 -2.34 -11.99
C LYS A 108 -7.36 -2.23 -10.49
N VAL A 109 -6.15 -2.26 -9.95
CA VAL A 109 -5.87 -2.14 -8.52
C VAL A 109 -4.78 -1.10 -8.32
N LEU A 110 -4.84 -0.41 -7.18
CA LEU A 110 -3.79 0.52 -6.77
C LEU A 110 -2.85 -0.21 -5.82
N LEU A 111 -1.56 -0.20 -6.12
CA LEU A 111 -0.52 -0.78 -5.28
C LEU A 111 0.35 0.35 -4.74
N THR A 112 0.43 0.49 -3.42
CA THR A 112 1.36 1.43 -2.77
C THR A 112 2.49 0.69 -2.08
N ASP A 113 3.72 1.10 -2.37
CA ASP A 113 4.89 0.81 -1.53
C ASP A 113 4.94 1.78 -0.34
N THR A 114 4.99 1.26 0.88
CA THR A 114 5.08 2.07 2.10
C THR A 114 6.50 2.12 2.64
N VAL A 115 6.70 2.99 3.64
CA VAL A 115 7.95 3.02 4.40
C VAL A 115 8.24 1.65 5.00
N GLY A 116 9.48 1.19 4.87
CA GLY A 116 9.93 -0.05 5.48
C GLY A 116 10.03 0.05 6.99
N LEU A 117 9.47 -0.92 7.69
CA LEU A 117 9.51 -0.97 9.16
C LEU A 117 10.87 -1.49 9.65
N ILE A 118 11.25 -1.08 10.86
CA ILE A 118 12.42 -1.61 11.57
C ILE A 118 12.02 -2.09 12.96
N ARG A 119 12.82 -2.99 13.53
CA ARG A 119 12.62 -3.58 14.84
C ARG A 119 12.75 -2.48 15.89
N LYS A 120 11.85 -2.51 16.88
CA LYS A 120 11.81 -1.53 17.98
C LYS A 120 11.86 -0.10 17.44
N LEU A 121 10.94 0.24 16.54
CA LEU A 121 10.71 1.64 16.22
C LEU A 121 10.45 2.38 17.54
N PRO A 122 11.24 3.41 17.88
CA PRO A 122 10.90 4.28 18.99
C PRO A 122 9.47 4.81 18.79
N HIS A 123 8.67 4.87 19.86
CA HIS A 123 7.29 5.36 19.77
C HIS A 123 7.19 6.74 19.08
N THR A 124 8.20 7.60 19.28
CA THR A 124 8.32 8.91 18.61
C THR A 124 8.46 8.81 17.09
N LEU A 125 9.14 7.78 16.58
CA LEU A 125 9.25 7.53 15.14
C LEU A 125 7.95 6.95 14.59
N ILE A 126 7.26 6.07 15.32
CA ILE A 126 5.92 5.58 14.93
C ILE A 126 4.95 6.75 14.79
N GLU A 127 4.94 7.69 15.73
CA GLU A 127 4.13 8.92 15.64
C GLU A 127 4.48 9.76 14.40
N SER A 128 5.77 9.89 14.08
CA SER A 128 6.22 10.64 12.90
C SER A 128 5.87 9.95 11.57
N PHE A 129 5.83 8.63 11.54
CA PHE A 129 5.43 7.83 10.38
C PHE A 129 3.93 7.51 10.35
N LYS A 130 3.17 7.87 11.38
CA LYS A 130 1.73 7.61 11.42
C LYS A 130 1.03 8.21 10.20
N ALA A 131 1.43 9.42 9.79
CA ALA A 131 0.91 10.08 8.59
C ALA A 131 1.33 9.43 7.26
N THR A 132 2.40 8.62 7.21
CA THR A 132 2.79 7.83 6.03
C THR A 132 2.21 6.41 6.07
N LEU A 133 1.89 5.91 7.27
CA LEU A 133 1.32 4.58 7.50
C LEU A 133 -0.21 4.60 7.61
N GLU A 134 -0.85 5.77 7.64
CA GLU A 134 -2.31 5.95 7.51
C GLU A 134 -2.84 5.27 6.25
N GLU A 135 -2.05 5.16 5.19
CA GLU A 135 -2.43 4.42 3.98
C GLU A 135 -2.69 2.94 4.27
N VAL A 136 -1.99 2.35 5.24
CA VAL A 136 -2.20 0.95 5.66
C VAL A 136 -3.62 0.76 6.22
N GLN A 137 -4.14 1.74 6.97
CA GLN A 137 -5.51 1.68 7.51
C GLN A 137 -6.58 1.74 6.41
N LEU A 138 -6.28 2.39 5.29
CA LEU A 138 -7.21 2.54 4.17
C LEU A 138 -7.14 1.39 3.18
N ALA A 139 -6.05 0.62 3.21
CA ALA A 139 -5.87 -0.52 2.34
C ALA A 139 -6.99 -1.55 2.51
N ASN A 140 -7.48 -2.02 1.38
CA ASN A 140 -8.41 -3.13 1.27
C ASN A 140 -7.70 -4.47 1.52
N LEU A 141 -6.42 -4.53 1.12
CA LEU A 141 -5.58 -5.70 1.24
C LEU A 141 -4.15 -5.28 1.60
N LEU A 142 -3.54 -5.99 2.54
CA LEU A 142 -2.13 -5.86 2.86
C LEU A 142 -1.34 -6.99 2.19
N LEU A 143 -0.23 -6.64 1.55
CA LEU A 143 0.80 -7.60 1.18
C LEU A 143 1.94 -7.46 2.18
N HIS A 144 2.03 -8.39 3.12
CA HIS A 144 3.12 -8.39 4.09
C HIS A 144 4.32 -9.11 3.47
N VAL A 145 5.25 -8.31 2.96
CA VAL A 145 6.49 -8.78 2.32
C VAL A 145 7.52 -9.10 3.39
N VAL A 146 8.06 -10.32 3.34
CA VAL A 146 9.06 -10.85 4.29
C VAL A 146 10.28 -11.31 3.51
N ASP A 147 11.47 -10.94 3.96
CA ASP A 147 12.70 -11.54 3.46
C ASP A 147 12.89 -12.94 4.07
N LEU A 148 12.56 -13.98 3.31
CA LEU A 148 12.66 -15.35 3.80
C LEU A 148 14.11 -15.82 3.97
N SER A 149 15.05 -15.21 3.25
CA SER A 149 16.49 -15.52 3.37
C SER A 149 17.09 -15.01 4.68
N HIS A 150 16.40 -14.09 5.37
CA HIS A 150 16.88 -13.52 6.61
C HIS A 150 16.70 -14.51 7.78
N PRO A 151 17.75 -14.80 8.59
CA PRO A 151 17.67 -15.81 9.66
C PRO A 151 16.68 -15.43 10.77
N ARG A 152 16.34 -14.15 10.89
CA ARG A 152 15.37 -13.60 11.86
C ARG A 152 14.05 -13.18 11.22
N HIS A 153 13.63 -13.78 10.10
CA HIS A 153 12.37 -13.41 9.42
C HIS A 153 11.16 -13.52 10.36
N ALA A 154 11.10 -14.55 11.22
CA ALA A 154 10.03 -14.70 12.21
C ALA A 154 9.95 -13.49 13.17
N GLU A 155 11.08 -13.04 13.72
CA GLU A 155 11.12 -11.85 14.58
C GLU A 155 10.73 -10.57 13.81
N GLN A 156 10.99 -10.50 12.50
CA GLN A 156 10.59 -9.37 11.67
C GLN A 156 9.08 -9.35 11.41
N ILE A 157 8.46 -10.52 11.22
CA ILE A 157 7.00 -10.66 11.11
C ILE A 157 6.35 -10.14 12.39
N GLU A 158 6.76 -10.65 13.55
CA GLU A 158 6.23 -10.20 14.85
C GLU A 158 6.38 -8.68 15.06
N ALA A 159 7.51 -8.10 14.65
CA ALA A 159 7.74 -6.67 14.74
C ALA A 159 6.81 -5.85 13.83
N VAL A 160 6.52 -6.35 12.62
CA VAL A 160 5.59 -5.70 11.70
C VAL A 160 4.15 -5.82 12.21
N ASP A 161 3.74 -7.01 12.67
CA ASP A 161 2.41 -7.26 13.22
C ASP A 161 2.12 -6.37 14.44
N ALA A 162 3.10 -6.18 15.34
CA ALA A 162 2.97 -5.27 16.47
C ALA A 162 2.70 -3.82 16.02
N VAL A 163 3.42 -3.34 15.00
CA VAL A 163 3.21 -2.00 14.44
C VAL A 163 1.85 -1.89 13.75
N LEU A 164 1.42 -2.93 13.02
CA LEU A 164 0.09 -2.97 12.41
C LEU A 164 -1.02 -2.90 13.47
N GLY A 165 -0.83 -3.56 14.62
CA GLY A 165 -1.71 -3.46 15.79
C GLY A 165 -1.79 -2.02 16.35
N GLU A 166 -0.64 -1.37 16.57
CA GLU A 166 -0.60 0.03 17.05
C GLU A 166 -1.25 1.02 16.06
N LEU A 167 -1.20 0.71 14.77
CA LEU A 167 -1.86 1.48 13.72
C LEU A 167 -3.36 1.17 13.59
N GLY A 168 -3.92 0.23 14.36
CA GLY A 168 -5.32 -0.17 14.20
C GLY A 168 -5.63 -0.84 12.86
N ALA A 169 -4.62 -1.46 12.25
CA ALA A 169 -4.74 -2.24 11.02
C ALA A 169 -4.96 -3.74 11.30
N GLU A 170 -5.18 -4.12 12.56
CA GLU A 170 -5.46 -5.48 12.98
C GLU A 170 -6.73 -6.04 12.31
N GLY A 171 -6.71 -7.32 11.93
CA GLY A 171 -7.85 -7.99 11.28
C GLY A 171 -8.03 -7.65 9.80
N LYS A 172 -7.19 -6.80 9.21
CA LYS A 172 -7.20 -6.57 7.75
C LYS A 172 -6.82 -7.84 7.00
N GLN A 173 -7.48 -8.02 5.86
CA GLN A 173 -7.11 -9.05 4.91
C GLN A 173 -5.64 -8.87 4.51
N THR A 174 -4.84 -9.90 4.75
CA THR A 174 -3.39 -9.86 4.56
C THR A 174 -2.93 -11.12 3.85
N ILE A 175 -2.07 -10.97 2.84
CA ILE A 175 -1.33 -12.06 2.22
C ILE A 175 0.12 -11.94 2.68
N MET A 176 0.64 -12.99 3.31
CA MET A 176 2.07 -13.10 3.59
C MET A 176 2.81 -13.43 2.30
N VAL A 177 3.78 -12.60 1.94
CA VAL A 177 4.60 -12.75 0.73
C VAL A 177 6.04 -13.01 1.15
N PHE A 178 6.44 -14.27 1.17
CA PHE A 178 7.80 -14.70 1.47
C PHE A 178 8.70 -14.46 0.26
N ASN A 179 9.28 -13.28 0.21
CA ASN A 179 10.16 -12.83 -0.86
C ASN A 179 11.59 -13.36 -0.67
N LYS A 180 12.38 -13.28 -1.75
CA LYS A 180 13.77 -13.77 -1.85
C LYS A 180 13.91 -15.28 -1.65
N CYS A 181 12.91 -16.05 -2.10
CA CYS A 181 12.98 -17.51 -2.05
C CYS A 181 14.15 -18.07 -2.88
N ASP A 182 14.65 -17.32 -3.87
CA ASP A 182 15.84 -17.66 -4.68
C ASP A 182 17.14 -17.74 -3.87
N LEU A 183 17.18 -17.13 -2.68
CA LEU A 183 18.34 -17.15 -1.79
C LEU A 183 18.24 -18.21 -0.68
N VAL A 184 17.12 -18.93 -0.60
CA VAL A 184 16.89 -19.96 0.41
C VAL A 184 17.39 -21.30 -0.12
N THR A 185 18.47 -21.81 0.47
CA THR A 185 19.11 -23.05 0.00
C THR A 185 18.36 -24.31 0.39
N ASP A 186 17.57 -24.26 1.46
CA ASP A 186 16.80 -25.39 1.96
C ASP A 186 15.30 -25.21 1.63
N PRO A 187 14.74 -26.00 0.70
CA PRO A 187 13.33 -25.93 0.35
C PRO A 187 12.37 -26.19 1.53
N GLU A 188 12.81 -26.92 2.57
CA GLU A 188 11.97 -27.19 3.75
C GLU A 188 11.63 -25.91 4.49
N ILE A 189 12.52 -24.91 4.50
CA ILE A 189 12.27 -23.59 5.11
C ILE A 189 11.09 -22.89 4.42
N VAL A 190 11.03 -22.96 3.09
CA VAL A 190 9.94 -22.38 2.30
C VAL A 190 8.63 -23.10 2.62
N GLN A 191 8.64 -24.44 2.55
CA GLN A 191 7.44 -25.24 2.79
C GLN A 191 6.91 -25.09 4.22
N ALA A 192 7.79 -25.05 5.22
CA ALA A 192 7.41 -24.86 6.61
C ALA A 192 6.73 -23.49 6.83
N ASN A 193 7.23 -22.43 6.19
CA ASN A 193 6.61 -21.10 6.29
C ASN A 193 5.26 -21.03 5.56
N LEU A 194 5.15 -21.63 4.37
CA LEU A 194 3.88 -21.74 3.65
C LEU A 194 2.82 -22.52 4.46
N ALA A 195 3.23 -23.62 5.11
CA ALA A 195 2.35 -24.43 5.95
C ALA A 195 1.90 -23.69 7.22
N ARG A 196 2.78 -22.90 7.84
CA ARG A 196 2.47 -22.09 9.02
C ARG A 196 1.54 -20.92 8.72
N HIS A 197 1.58 -20.40 7.50
CA HIS A 197 0.77 -19.26 7.07
C HIS A 197 -0.09 -19.64 5.86
N PRO A 198 -1.25 -20.30 6.06
CA PRO A 198 -2.12 -20.69 4.96
C PRO A 198 -2.55 -19.49 4.09
N GLY A 199 -2.50 -19.66 2.76
CA GLY A 199 -2.77 -18.59 1.81
C GLY A 199 -1.62 -17.57 1.67
N SER A 200 -0.42 -17.92 2.15
CA SER A 200 0.81 -17.21 1.85
C SER A 200 1.45 -17.70 0.54
N VAL A 201 2.32 -16.89 -0.03
CA VAL A 201 3.04 -17.21 -1.27
C VAL A 201 4.54 -16.98 -1.10
N ALA A 202 5.34 -17.86 -1.68
CA ALA A 202 6.79 -17.70 -1.76
C ALA A 202 7.15 -17.16 -3.14
N VAL A 203 7.90 -16.06 -3.18
CA VAL A 203 8.25 -15.36 -4.42
C VAL A 203 9.71 -14.93 -4.44
N SER A 204 10.20 -14.65 -5.64
CA SER A 204 11.38 -13.84 -5.83
C SER A 204 11.03 -12.64 -6.69
N ALA A 205 11.00 -11.45 -6.08
CA ALA A 205 10.87 -10.20 -6.83
C ALA A 205 12.05 -9.98 -7.80
N ARG A 206 13.18 -10.68 -7.61
CA ARG A 206 14.35 -10.60 -8.49
C ARG A 206 14.21 -11.48 -9.71
N THR A 207 13.91 -12.77 -9.56
CA THR A 207 13.83 -13.72 -10.68
C THR A 207 12.45 -13.70 -11.34
N GLY A 208 11.39 -13.48 -10.55
CA GLY A 208 10.00 -13.60 -10.97
C GLY A 208 9.34 -14.91 -10.56
N ASP A 209 10.06 -15.79 -9.87
CA ASP A 209 9.50 -17.04 -9.34
C ASP A 209 8.38 -16.73 -8.35
N GLY A 210 7.30 -17.53 -8.36
CA GLY A 210 6.17 -17.37 -7.46
C GLY A 210 5.19 -16.24 -7.82
N MET A 211 5.50 -15.40 -8.81
CA MET A 211 4.67 -14.22 -9.13
C MET A 211 3.30 -14.60 -9.70
N ALA A 212 3.21 -15.70 -10.45
CA ALA A 212 1.94 -16.19 -10.97
C ALA A 212 0.99 -16.59 -9.83
N GLN A 213 1.50 -17.30 -8.83
CA GLN A 213 0.74 -17.70 -7.64
C GLN A 213 0.31 -16.46 -6.82
N LEU A 214 1.19 -15.45 -6.68
CA LEU A 214 0.82 -14.20 -6.03
C LEU A 214 -0.33 -13.48 -6.78
N ILE A 215 -0.29 -13.45 -8.11
CA ILE A 215 -1.36 -12.83 -8.91
C ILE A 215 -2.67 -13.60 -8.76
N GLU A 216 -2.63 -14.93 -8.77
CA GLU A 216 -3.82 -15.78 -8.54
C GLU A 216 -4.44 -15.52 -7.15
N GLU A 217 -3.61 -15.49 -6.11
CA GLU A 217 -4.07 -15.15 -4.75
C GLU A 217 -4.64 -13.73 -4.68
N LEU A 218 -4.04 -12.76 -5.37
CA LEU A 218 -4.59 -11.41 -5.49
C LEU A 218 -5.98 -11.43 -6.14
N GLU A 219 -6.19 -12.17 -7.23
CA GLU A 219 -7.48 -12.27 -7.90
C GLU A 219 -8.55 -12.90 -7.01
N ILE A 220 -8.22 -13.99 -6.30
CA ILE A 220 -9.11 -14.65 -5.35
C ILE A 220 -9.50 -13.70 -4.23
N ARG A 221 -8.50 -13.07 -3.61
CA ARG A 221 -8.65 -12.18 -2.47
C ARG A 221 -9.41 -10.92 -2.85
N LEU A 222 -9.26 -10.43 -4.08
CA LEU A 222 -9.91 -9.22 -4.58
C LEU A 222 -11.20 -9.46 -5.35
N ALA A 223 -11.63 -10.73 -5.48
CA ALA A 223 -12.84 -11.12 -6.21
C ALA A 223 -14.10 -10.45 -5.63
N ALA A 224 -14.17 -10.29 -4.31
CA ALA A 224 -15.31 -9.66 -3.62
C ALA A 224 -15.51 -8.17 -3.98
N TRP A 225 -14.49 -7.51 -4.54
CA TRP A 225 -14.62 -6.14 -5.06
C TRP A 225 -15.20 -6.07 -6.47
N ARG A 226 -15.57 -7.22 -7.04
CA ARG A 226 -16.34 -7.30 -8.28
C ARG A 226 -17.71 -7.87 -8.00
N MET A 227 -18.71 -7.31 -8.67
CA MET A 227 -20.06 -7.85 -8.63
C MET A 227 -20.22 -8.79 -9.82
N GLN A 228 -20.63 -10.03 -9.55
CA GLN A 228 -21.08 -10.92 -10.61
C GLN A 228 -22.51 -10.58 -10.98
N GLY A 229 -22.74 -10.37 -12.27
CA GLY A 229 -24.08 -10.15 -12.80
C GLY A 229 -24.28 -10.85 -14.13
N ARG A 230 -25.55 -11.08 -14.45
CA ARG A 230 -25.98 -11.55 -15.76
C ARG A 230 -26.80 -10.45 -16.41
N PHE A 231 -26.40 -10.02 -17.60
CA PHE A 231 -26.99 -8.89 -18.29
C PHE A 231 -27.48 -9.30 -19.67
N VAL A 232 -28.63 -8.76 -20.10
CA VAL A 232 -29.11 -8.88 -21.47
C VAL A 232 -29.02 -7.50 -22.12
N ILE A 233 -28.00 -7.33 -22.96
CA ILE A 233 -27.64 -6.03 -23.53
C ILE A 233 -28.04 -6.02 -25.02
N PRO A 234 -28.89 -5.09 -25.46
CA PRO A 234 -29.22 -4.94 -26.88
C PRO A 234 -27.97 -4.73 -27.73
N LEU A 235 -27.93 -5.28 -28.95
CA LEU A 235 -26.79 -5.10 -29.87
C LEU A 235 -26.62 -3.66 -30.36
N THR A 236 -27.63 -2.80 -30.14
CA THR A 236 -27.55 -1.34 -30.36
C THR A 236 -26.68 -0.64 -29.31
N GLU A 237 -26.50 -1.22 -28.12
CA GLU A 237 -25.68 -0.68 -27.02
C GLU A 237 -24.22 -1.14 -27.12
N GLN A 238 -23.61 -0.99 -28.31
CA GLN A 238 -22.24 -1.47 -28.59
C GLN A 238 -21.19 -0.85 -27.66
N ALA A 239 -21.37 0.41 -27.27
CA ALA A 239 -20.48 1.10 -26.35
C ALA A 239 -20.46 0.42 -24.96
N LEU A 240 -21.62 -0.05 -24.50
CA LEU A 240 -21.74 -0.72 -23.20
C LEU A 240 -21.12 -2.13 -23.25
N LEU A 241 -21.33 -2.86 -24.36
CA LEU A 241 -20.67 -4.15 -24.61
C LEU A 241 -19.15 -4.01 -24.60
N ALA A 242 -18.61 -3.04 -25.37
CA ALA A 242 -17.17 -2.78 -25.41
C ALA A 242 -16.61 -2.39 -24.04
N GLU A 243 -17.38 -1.63 -23.25
CA GLU A 243 -16.99 -1.25 -21.90
C GLU A 243 -16.92 -2.45 -20.94
N ILE A 244 -17.90 -3.36 -20.98
CA ILE A 244 -17.84 -4.61 -20.21
C ILE A 244 -16.65 -5.46 -20.62
N HIS A 245 -16.32 -5.54 -21.91
CA HIS A 245 -15.10 -6.25 -22.34
C HIS A 245 -13.82 -5.56 -21.86
N ARG A 246 -13.82 -4.23 -21.76
CA ARG A 246 -12.62 -3.45 -21.40
C ARG A 246 -12.32 -3.47 -19.90
N VAL A 247 -13.34 -3.41 -19.05
CA VAL A 247 -13.17 -3.30 -17.59
C VAL A 247 -13.81 -4.44 -16.80
N GLY A 248 -14.70 -5.21 -17.43
CA GLY A 248 -15.30 -6.44 -16.91
C GLY A 248 -14.39 -7.66 -17.11
N HIS A 249 -14.71 -8.75 -16.41
CA HIS A 249 -14.19 -10.07 -16.71
C HIS A 249 -15.37 -10.94 -17.16
N VAL A 250 -15.43 -11.24 -18.46
CA VAL A 250 -16.55 -11.96 -19.07
C VAL A 250 -16.37 -13.46 -18.84
N LEU A 251 -17.34 -14.07 -18.16
CA LEU A 251 -17.37 -15.50 -17.85
C LEU A 251 -18.09 -16.30 -18.95
N ASP A 252 -19.20 -15.75 -19.48
CA ASP A 252 -19.98 -16.35 -20.56
C ASP A 252 -20.59 -15.25 -21.42
N LEU A 253 -20.68 -15.48 -22.74
CA LEU A 253 -21.22 -14.54 -23.70
C LEU A 253 -21.95 -15.30 -24.81
N LYS A 254 -23.24 -15.01 -24.97
CA LYS A 254 -24.09 -15.59 -26.02
C LYS A 254 -24.78 -14.49 -26.81
N TYR A 255 -24.52 -14.47 -28.12
CA TYR A 255 -25.19 -13.57 -29.04
C TYR A 255 -26.52 -14.17 -29.49
N GLY A 256 -27.60 -13.42 -29.33
CA GLY A 256 -28.89 -13.66 -29.99
C GLY A 256 -29.11 -12.70 -31.16
N GLU A 257 -30.30 -12.71 -31.74
CA GLU A 257 -30.62 -11.90 -32.93
C GLU A 257 -30.64 -10.39 -32.65
N ALA A 258 -31.09 -9.97 -31.46
CA ALA A 258 -31.25 -8.54 -31.10
C ALA A 258 -30.46 -8.12 -29.85
N SER A 259 -29.95 -9.08 -29.07
CA SER A 259 -29.24 -8.81 -27.81
C SER A 259 -28.13 -9.84 -27.56
N ALA A 260 -27.16 -9.46 -26.74
CA ALA A 260 -26.15 -10.34 -26.19
C ALA A 260 -26.46 -10.61 -24.71
N MET A 261 -26.42 -11.87 -24.31
CA MET A 261 -26.51 -12.29 -22.93
C MET A 261 -25.11 -12.51 -22.38
N ILE A 262 -24.76 -11.78 -21.33
CA ILE A 262 -23.40 -11.73 -20.77
C ILE A 262 -23.44 -12.09 -19.29
N THR A 263 -22.63 -13.04 -18.87
CA THR A 263 -22.30 -13.26 -17.46
C THR A 263 -20.90 -12.71 -17.23
N ALA A 264 -20.75 -11.74 -16.34
CA ALA A 264 -19.45 -11.11 -16.10
C ALA A 264 -19.29 -10.66 -14.65
N HIS A 265 -18.04 -10.60 -14.19
CA HIS A 265 -17.67 -9.81 -13.02
C HIS A 265 -17.42 -8.37 -13.45
N ILE A 266 -18.14 -7.42 -12.87
CA ILE A 266 -18.04 -6.00 -13.21
C ILE A 266 -17.65 -5.15 -11.99
N PRO A 267 -16.95 -4.03 -12.21
CA PRO A 267 -16.74 -3.02 -11.18
C PRO A 267 -18.08 -2.45 -10.66
N PRO A 268 -18.20 -2.09 -9.36
CA PRO A 268 -19.42 -1.51 -8.80
C PRO A 268 -19.94 -0.27 -9.54
N GLU A 269 -19.05 0.55 -10.09
CA GLU A 269 -19.40 1.79 -10.81
C GLU A 269 -20.26 1.53 -12.06
N LEU A 270 -20.12 0.34 -12.67
CA LEU A 270 -20.88 -0.03 -13.86
C LEU A 270 -22.31 -0.48 -13.56
N ILE A 271 -22.61 -0.84 -12.30
CA ILE A 271 -23.92 -1.36 -11.89
C ILE A 271 -25.04 -0.36 -12.15
N GLY A 272 -24.82 0.92 -11.84
CA GLY A 272 -25.85 1.95 -12.06
C GLY A 272 -26.33 1.99 -13.51
N ARG A 273 -25.41 1.79 -14.46
CA ARG A 273 -25.70 1.77 -15.91
C ARG A 273 -26.23 0.43 -16.40
N LEU A 274 -25.85 -0.67 -15.75
CA LEU A 274 -26.23 -2.04 -16.12
C LEU A 274 -27.51 -2.54 -15.43
N SER A 275 -27.97 -1.87 -14.38
CA SER A 275 -29.18 -2.23 -13.62
C SER A 275 -30.42 -2.41 -14.50
N LYS A 276 -30.58 -1.56 -15.52
CA LYS A 276 -31.67 -1.65 -16.52
C LYS A 276 -31.61 -2.87 -17.44
N TYR A 277 -30.50 -3.59 -17.46
CA TYR A 277 -30.26 -4.78 -18.28
C TYR A 277 -30.06 -6.04 -17.44
N ASP A 278 -30.25 -5.96 -16.12
CA ASP A 278 -30.07 -7.09 -15.21
C ASP A 278 -31.09 -8.19 -15.51
N ALA A 279 -30.59 -9.40 -15.74
CA ALA A 279 -31.39 -10.59 -16.02
C ALA A 279 -31.65 -11.43 -14.76
N GLY A 280 -31.19 -10.98 -13.60
CA GLY A 280 -31.25 -11.71 -12.34
C GLY A 280 -30.14 -12.75 -12.20
N SER A 281 -29.78 -13.07 -10.96
CA SER A 281 -28.82 -14.14 -10.66
C SER A 281 -29.39 -15.51 -11.07
N PRO A 282 -28.57 -16.45 -11.57
CA PRO A 282 -29.03 -17.83 -11.71
C PRO A 282 -29.50 -18.32 -10.33
N GLN A 283 -30.74 -18.80 -10.25
CA GLN A 283 -31.19 -19.59 -9.11
C GLN A 283 -30.18 -20.72 -8.91
N LYS A 284 -29.56 -20.76 -7.73
CA LYS A 284 -28.80 -21.91 -7.28
C LYS A 284 -29.71 -23.13 -7.17
#